data_AF-A0A1I3YEV8-F1
#
_entry.id   AF-A0A1I3YEV8-F1
#
_cell.length_a   1.000
_cell.length_b   1.000
_cell.length_c   1.000
_cell.angle_alpha   90.00
_cell.angle_beta   90.00
_cell.angle_gamma   90.00
#
_symmetry.space_group_name_H-M   'P 1'
#
loop_
_entity.id
_entity.type
_entity.pdbx_description
1 polymer ?
#
loop_
_entity_poly.entity_id
_entity_poly.type
_entity_poly.pdbx_seq_one_letter_code
_entity_poly.pdbx_strand_id
1 'polypeptide(L)'
;MFLKFIYFFIACFLVACSDDSQQITLKNTLPLPKAVHVDYAADIKPIIEEKCVACHGCFDAPCQLKMESTAGLLRGATKLNAYDGTRQDPIAPTRLFIDAHNKEEWEQAGFQSILNGDDAQASLLYRMLALGKSHQFKANNKLPDDLDISIRRENQCPTPDTIAEYETKHPLTGMPFAVTGLTDDEFSTISG
;
A
#
# COMPACT_ATOMS: atom_id res chain seq x y z
N MET A 1 54.78 20.35 -21.57
CA MET A 1 53.41 20.90 -21.74
C MET A 1 52.33 19.80 -21.77
N PHE A 2 52.59 18.62 -22.35
CA PHE A 2 51.63 17.50 -22.39
C PHE A 2 51.35 16.81 -21.04
N LEU A 3 52.31 16.78 -20.10
CA LEU A 3 52.11 16.09 -18.81
C LEU A 3 51.12 16.80 -17.87
N LYS A 4 50.96 18.13 -17.99
CA LYS A 4 49.95 18.89 -17.22
C LYS A 4 48.52 18.69 -17.76
N PHE A 5 48.36 18.35 -19.05
CA PHE A 5 47.06 18.09 -19.66
C PHE A 5 46.48 16.71 -19.26
N ILE A 6 47.35 15.72 -19.02
CA ILE A 6 46.95 14.38 -18.57
C ILE A 6 46.40 14.41 -17.14
N TYR A 7 47.01 15.21 -16.25
CA TYR A 7 46.51 15.36 -14.87
C TYR A 7 45.18 16.12 -14.78
N PHE A 8 44.88 17.02 -15.73
CA PHE A 8 43.59 17.72 -15.76
C PHE A 8 42.43 16.81 -16.18
N PHE A 9 42.68 15.84 -17.09
CA PHE A 9 41.65 14.90 -17.55
C PHE A 9 41.33 13.80 -16.52
N ILE A 10 42.32 13.36 -15.73
CA ILE A 10 42.13 12.35 -14.66
C ILE A 10 41.34 12.92 -13.47
N ALA A 11 41.46 14.23 -13.20
CA ALA A 11 40.69 14.88 -12.13
C ALA A 11 39.19 15.03 -12.45
N CYS A 12 38.81 15.08 -13.74
CA CYS A 12 37.40 15.18 -14.14
C CYS A 12 36.64 13.84 -14.12
N PHE A 13 37.33 12.69 -14.17
CA PHE A 13 36.67 11.38 -14.18
C PHE A 13 36.29 10.85 -12.79
N LEU A 14 36.81 11.45 -11.70
CA LEU A 14 36.54 11.00 -10.33
C LEU A 14 35.39 11.74 -9.64
N VAL A 15 34.76 12.73 -10.28
CA VAL A 15 33.67 13.54 -9.68
C VAL A 15 32.29 13.23 -10.27
N ALA A 16 32.18 12.26 -11.18
CA ALA A 16 30.90 11.88 -11.81
C ALA A 16 30.18 10.70 -11.14
N CYS A 17 30.54 10.35 -9.90
CA CYS A 17 29.61 9.61 -9.05
C CYS A 17 28.63 10.64 -8.49
N SER A 18 27.61 10.98 -9.28
CA SER A 18 26.42 11.63 -8.76
C SER A 18 25.84 10.67 -7.74
N ASP A 19 26.03 10.99 -6.46
CA ASP A 19 25.38 10.33 -5.35
C ASP A 19 23.88 10.58 -5.54
N ASP A 20 23.18 9.62 -6.15
CA ASP A 20 21.74 9.61 -6.32
C ASP A 20 21.13 9.33 -4.96
N SER A 21 21.24 10.30 -4.04
CA SER A 21 20.58 10.25 -2.76
C SER A 21 19.10 10.09 -3.05
N GLN A 22 18.55 8.90 -2.84
CA GLN A 22 17.14 8.63 -3.06
C GLN A 22 16.34 9.41 -2.03
N GLN A 23 15.77 10.53 -2.46
CA GLN A 23 15.16 11.48 -1.53
C GLN A 23 13.72 11.07 -1.25
N ILE A 24 13.54 10.13 -0.32
CA ILE A 24 12.27 9.90 0.37
C ILE A 24 11.88 11.21 1.07
N THR A 25 10.64 11.65 0.87
CA THR A 25 10.09 12.81 1.56
C THR A 25 9.35 12.32 2.80
N LEU A 26 10.00 12.44 3.96
CA LEU A 26 9.37 12.15 5.24
C LEU A 26 8.42 13.30 5.60
N LYS A 27 7.12 13.00 5.73
CA LYS A 27 6.12 13.94 6.27
C LYS A 27 5.85 13.59 7.73
N ASN A 28 6.26 14.48 8.64
CA ASN A 28 6.06 14.30 10.08
C ASN A 28 4.66 14.71 10.57
N THR A 29 3.80 15.23 9.69
CA THR A 29 2.43 15.63 10.02
C THR A 29 1.50 15.16 8.92
N LEU A 30 0.52 14.34 9.30
CA LEU A 30 -0.51 13.86 8.39
C LEU A 30 -1.65 14.89 8.32
N PRO A 31 -2.29 15.06 7.14
CA PRO A 31 -3.51 15.84 7.04
C PRO A 31 -4.58 15.29 7.98
N LEU A 32 -5.34 16.17 8.62
CA LEU A 32 -6.43 15.75 9.50
C LEU A 32 -7.61 15.22 8.66
N PRO A 33 -8.36 14.24 9.16
CA PRO A 33 -9.59 13.81 8.51
C PRO A 33 -10.60 14.96 8.33
N LYS A 34 -11.41 14.90 7.28
CA LYS A 34 -12.46 15.91 7.05
C LYS A 34 -13.47 15.87 8.20
N ALA A 35 -13.71 17.02 8.82
CA ALA A 35 -14.67 17.18 9.92
C ALA A 35 -16.13 17.33 9.45
N VAL A 36 -16.36 17.32 8.15
CA VAL A 36 -17.68 17.42 7.52
C VAL A 36 -18.15 16.06 7.06
N HIS A 37 -19.45 15.92 6.78
CA HIS A 37 -20.00 14.68 6.23
C HIS A 37 -19.29 14.31 4.92
N VAL A 38 -18.77 13.08 4.85
CA VAL A 38 -18.16 12.48 3.67
C VAL A 38 -19.14 11.47 3.09
N ASP A 39 -19.50 11.62 1.81
CA ASP A 39 -20.35 10.67 1.11
C ASP A 39 -19.51 9.59 0.43
N TYR A 40 -19.87 8.32 0.65
CA TYR A 40 -19.10 7.23 0.07
C TYR A 40 -19.09 7.25 -1.47
N ALA A 41 -20.23 7.49 -2.10
CA ALA A 41 -20.36 7.39 -3.55
C ALA A 41 -19.73 8.58 -4.26
N ALA A 42 -19.88 9.78 -3.71
CA ALA A 42 -19.37 11.02 -4.29
C ALA A 42 -17.90 11.29 -3.95
N ASP A 43 -17.46 10.97 -2.74
CA ASP A 43 -16.15 11.41 -2.22
C ASP A 43 -15.14 10.25 -2.09
N ILE A 44 -15.55 9.10 -1.53
CA ILE A 44 -14.64 7.98 -1.26
C ILE A 44 -14.40 7.11 -2.49
N LYS A 45 -15.49 6.71 -3.16
CA LYS A 45 -15.46 5.76 -4.27
C LYS A 45 -14.52 6.20 -5.41
N PRO A 46 -14.51 7.47 -5.86
CA PRO A 46 -13.58 7.91 -6.90
C PRO A 46 -12.11 7.72 -6.50
N ILE A 47 -11.76 7.98 -5.24
CA ILE A 47 -10.39 7.79 -4.72
C ILE A 47 -10.02 6.31 -4.76
N ILE A 48 -10.90 5.43 -4.28
CA ILE A 48 -10.66 3.98 -4.28
C ILE A 48 -10.49 3.46 -5.71
N GLU A 49 -11.37 3.87 -6.63
CA GLU A 49 -11.31 3.45 -8.03
C GLU A 49 -10.01 3.90 -8.71
N GLU A 50 -9.56 5.12 -8.45
CA GLU A 50 -8.34 5.65 -9.06
C GLU A 50 -7.06 5.07 -8.42
N LYS A 51 -7.02 4.93 -7.09
CA LYS A 51 -5.78 4.68 -6.35
C LYS A 51 -5.61 3.23 -5.90
N CYS A 52 -6.67 2.43 -5.83
CA CYS A 52 -6.66 1.12 -5.17
C CYS A 52 -7.07 -0.03 -6.08
N VAL A 53 -8.11 0.14 -6.90
CA VAL A 53 -8.75 -0.96 -7.64
C VAL A 53 -7.80 -1.65 -8.63
N ALA A 54 -6.82 -0.93 -9.20
CA ALA A 54 -5.81 -1.53 -10.08
C ALA A 54 -5.06 -2.70 -9.42
N CYS A 55 -4.83 -2.64 -8.12
CA CYS A 55 -4.19 -3.71 -7.34
C CYS A 55 -5.20 -4.56 -6.56
N HIS A 56 -6.36 -4.01 -6.21
CA HIS A 56 -7.34 -4.60 -5.29
C HIS A 56 -8.69 -4.95 -5.95
N GLY A 57 -8.71 -5.24 -7.26
CA GLY A 57 -9.96 -5.54 -7.99
C GLY A 57 -10.27 -7.04 -8.19
N CYS A 58 -9.30 -7.93 -8.02
CA CYS A 58 -9.42 -9.35 -8.36
C CYS A 58 -9.01 -10.26 -7.18
N PHE A 59 -9.15 -11.58 -7.32
CA PHE A 59 -8.83 -12.55 -6.25
C PHE A 59 -7.31 -12.77 -6.06
N ASP A 60 -6.48 -12.31 -7.01
CA ASP A 60 -5.02 -12.28 -6.93
C ASP A 60 -4.50 -10.99 -6.31
N ALA A 61 -5.41 -10.09 -5.89
CA ALA A 61 -5.06 -8.91 -5.14
C ALA A 61 -4.21 -9.27 -3.90
N PRO A 62 -3.26 -8.40 -3.51
CA PRO A 62 -2.49 -8.57 -2.29
C PRO A 62 -3.40 -8.84 -1.09
N CYS A 63 -3.11 -9.94 -0.38
CA CYS A 63 -3.90 -10.39 0.78
C CYS A 63 -5.38 -10.65 0.48
N GLN A 64 -5.72 -10.94 -0.79
CA GLN A 64 -7.08 -10.97 -1.33
C GLN A 64 -7.94 -9.76 -0.94
N LEU A 65 -7.34 -8.62 -0.57
CA LEU A 65 -8.12 -7.44 -0.20
C LEU A 65 -8.79 -6.90 -1.45
N LYS A 66 -10.13 -6.85 -1.42
CA LYS A 66 -10.95 -6.41 -2.54
C LYS A 66 -11.60 -5.07 -2.22
N MET A 67 -11.36 -4.07 -3.05
CA MET A 67 -11.79 -2.69 -2.78
C MET A 67 -12.75 -2.15 -3.84
N GLU A 68 -13.12 -2.93 -4.86
CA GLU A 68 -14.04 -2.48 -5.91
C GLU A 68 -15.51 -2.42 -5.46
N SER A 69 -15.82 -2.92 -4.26
CA SER A 69 -17.15 -2.87 -3.67
C SER A 69 -17.11 -2.76 -2.15
N THR A 70 -18.19 -2.24 -1.56
CA THR A 70 -18.37 -2.19 -0.10
C THR A 70 -18.31 -3.57 0.54
N ALA A 71 -18.85 -4.60 -0.12
CA ALA A 71 -18.78 -5.97 0.39
C ALA A 71 -17.34 -6.50 0.43
N GLY A 72 -16.50 -6.12 -0.55
CA GLY A 72 -15.07 -6.44 -0.53
C GLY A 72 -14.35 -5.78 0.65
N LEU A 73 -14.62 -4.49 0.90
CA LEU A 73 -14.05 -3.75 2.02
C LEU A 73 -14.45 -4.37 3.37
N LEU A 74 -15.72 -4.75 3.53
CA LEU A 74 -16.24 -5.38 4.74
C LEU A 74 -15.74 -6.81 4.93
N ARG A 75 -15.50 -7.55 3.85
CA ARG A 75 -14.85 -8.87 3.91
C ARG A 75 -13.44 -8.75 4.49
N GLY A 76 -12.70 -7.69 4.12
CA GLY A 76 -11.36 -7.44 4.61
C GLY A 76 -10.28 -8.24 3.86
N ALA A 77 -9.20 -8.57 4.57
CA ALA A 77 -8.00 -9.17 4.00
C ALA A 77 -7.69 -10.54 4.63
N THR A 78 -6.99 -11.41 3.90
CA THR A 78 -6.56 -12.73 4.37
C THR A 78 -5.17 -13.09 3.84
N LYS A 79 -4.48 -14.00 4.55
CA LYS A 79 -3.23 -14.61 4.09
C LYS A 79 -3.44 -15.76 3.11
N LEU A 80 -4.69 -16.20 2.92
CA LEU A 80 -5.01 -17.25 1.97
C LEU A 80 -4.56 -16.84 0.57
N ASN A 81 -3.74 -17.63 -0.09
CA ASN A 81 -3.38 -17.41 -1.49
C ASN A 81 -4.40 -18.13 -2.39
N ALA A 82 -5.29 -17.41 -3.07
CA ALA A 82 -6.27 -18.05 -3.97
C ALA A 82 -5.58 -18.80 -5.13
N TYR A 83 -4.49 -18.23 -5.66
CA TYR A 83 -3.78 -18.70 -6.85
C TYR A 83 -2.43 -19.36 -6.52
N ASP A 84 -2.45 -20.29 -5.56
CA ASP A 84 -1.30 -21.15 -5.28
C ASP A 84 -1.21 -22.29 -6.32
N GLY A 85 -0.36 -22.10 -7.32
CA GLY A 85 -0.13 -23.10 -8.38
C GLY A 85 0.59 -24.38 -7.92
N THR A 86 1.06 -24.44 -6.67
CA THR A 86 1.70 -25.64 -6.11
C THR A 86 0.70 -26.57 -5.40
N ARG A 87 -0.54 -26.10 -5.22
CA ARG A 87 -1.57 -26.80 -4.47
C ARG A 87 -2.05 -28.06 -5.17
N GLN A 88 -2.18 -29.15 -4.42
CA GLN A 88 -2.68 -30.44 -4.92
C GLN A 88 -4.19 -30.65 -4.67
N ASP A 89 -4.69 -30.12 -3.55
CA ASP A 89 -6.10 -30.28 -3.13
C ASP A 89 -6.90 -28.99 -3.33
N PRO A 90 -8.21 -29.04 -3.58
CA PRO A 90 -9.02 -27.83 -3.64
C PRO A 90 -9.11 -27.14 -2.26
N ILE A 91 -9.20 -25.80 -2.26
CA ILE A 91 -9.60 -25.01 -1.09
C ILE A 91 -11.04 -24.56 -1.21
N ALA A 92 -11.64 -24.16 -0.09
CA ALA A 92 -12.91 -23.46 -0.10
C ALA A 92 -12.77 -22.13 -0.89
N PRO A 93 -13.68 -21.84 -1.84
CA PRO A 93 -13.68 -20.58 -2.57
C PRO A 93 -14.09 -19.42 -1.64
N THR A 94 -13.71 -18.20 -2.01
CA THR A 94 -13.91 -16.98 -1.21
C THR A 94 -14.67 -15.88 -1.97
N ARG A 95 -15.55 -16.27 -2.89
CA ARG A 95 -16.30 -15.35 -3.77
C ARG A 95 -17.32 -14.55 -2.94
N LEU A 96 -17.27 -13.24 -3.12
CA LEU A 96 -18.23 -12.31 -2.55
C LEU A 96 -19.66 -12.72 -2.95
N PHE A 97 -20.60 -12.64 -2.00
CA PHE A 97 -22.04 -12.93 -2.17
C PHE A 97 -22.41 -14.38 -2.47
N ILE A 98 -21.45 -15.32 -2.42
CA ILE A 98 -21.68 -16.74 -2.71
C ILE A 98 -21.18 -17.58 -1.55
N ASP A 99 -19.93 -17.39 -1.16
CA ASP A 99 -19.26 -18.29 -0.22
C ASP A 99 -19.37 -17.82 1.24
N ALA A 100 -19.74 -16.54 1.45
CA ALA A 100 -20.14 -15.97 2.74
C ALA A 100 -20.97 -14.68 2.54
N HIS A 101 -21.82 -14.36 3.52
CA HIS A 101 -22.86 -13.32 3.43
C HIS A 101 -22.79 -12.27 4.54
N ASN A 102 -21.97 -12.49 5.58
CA ASN A 102 -21.79 -11.55 6.68
C ASN A 102 -20.33 -11.54 7.16
N LYS A 103 -20.03 -10.62 8.07
CA LYS A 103 -18.67 -10.40 8.60
C LYS A 103 -18.17 -11.65 9.34
N GLU A 104 -19.02 -12.25 10.15
CA GLU A 104 -18.69 -13.39 11.00
C GLU A 104 -18.29 -14.62 10.18
N GLU A 105 -18.99 -14.88 9.07
CA GLU A 105 -18.65 -15.93 8.12
C GLU A 105 -17.29 -15.67 7.44
N TRP A 106 -16.99 -14.42 7.09
CA TRP A 106 -15.68 -14.07 6.52
C TRP A 106 -14.55 -14.23 7.54
N GLU A 107 -14.78 -13.86 8.80
CA GLU A 107 -13.82 -14.08 9.88
C GLU A 107 -13.54 -15.57 10.10
N GLN A 108 -14.58 -16.41 10.07
CA GLN A 108 -14.43 -17.87 10.12
C GLN A 108 -13.67 -18.43 8.91
N ALA A 109 -13.82 -17.81 7.74
CA ALA A 109 -13.04 -18.13 6.53
C ALA A 109 -11.59 -17.59 6.58
N GLY A 110 -11.17 -16.98 7.70
CA GLY A 110 -9.81 -16.49 7.89
C GLY A 110 -9.53 -15.12 7.30
N PHE A 111 -10.58 -14.33 7.03
CA PHE A 111 -10.43 -12.91 6.75
C PHE A 111 -10.39 -12.09 8.03
N GLN A 112 -9.77 -10.91 7.96
CA GLN A 112 -9.71 -9.96 9.04
C GLN A 112 -10.16 -8.60 8.55
N SER A 113 -10.94 -7.92 9.39
CA SER A 113 -11.39 -6.56 9.11
C SER A 113 -10.20 -5.63 8.93
N ILE A 114 -10.22 -4.88 7.85
CA ILE A 114 -9.28 -3.78 7.59
C ILE A 114 -9.78 -2.45 8.15
N LEU A 115 -11.04 -2.42 8.59
CA LEU A 115 -11.73 -1.30 9.20
C LEU A 115 -11.80 -1.51 10.72
N ASN A 116 -11.94 -0.41 11.46
CA ASN A 116 -12.25 -0.44 12.89
C ASN A 116 -13.41 0.53 13.14
N GLY A 117 -14.52 0.00 13.65
CA GLY A 117 -15.77 0.75 13.80
C GLY A 117 -15.76 1.72 14.98
N ASP A 118 -14.88 1.53 15.96
CA ASP A 118 -14.79 2.37 17.16
C ASP A 118 -13.73 3.47 16.99
N ASP A 119 -12.69 3.19 16.20
CA ASP A 119 -11.60 4.14 15.91
C ASP A 119 -11.03 3.91 14.51
N ALA A 120 -11.39 4.79 13.57
CA ALA A 120 -10.88 4.75 12.20
C ALA A 120 -9.35 4.85 12.13
N GLN A 121 -8.70 5.57 13.05
CA GLN A 121 -7.24 5.73 13.06
C GLN A 121 -6.52 4.45 13.52
N ALA A 122 -7.21 3.61 14.31
CA ALA A 122 -6.72 2.29 14.67
C ALA A 122 -6.95 1.24 13.57
N SER A 123 -7.66 1.58 12.49
CA SER A 123 -7.92 0.64 11.39
C SER A 123 -6.64 0.31 10.61
N LEU A 124 -6.55 -0.92 10.12
CA LEU A 124 -5.44 -1.35 9.26
C LEU A 124 -5.37 -0.50 7.98
N LEU A 125 -6.53 -0.15 7.41
CA LEU A 125 -6.61 0.72 6.24
C LEU A 125 -5.95 2.08 6.51
N TYR A 126 -6.39 2.78 7.55
CA TYR A 126 -5.84 4.08 7.91
C TYR A 126 -4.33 4.00 8.11
N ARG A 127 -3.86 3.00 8.85
CA ARG A 127 -2.44 2.81 9.14
C ARG A 127 -1.59 2.59 7.88
N MET A 128 -2.07 1.79 6.94
CA MET A 128 -1.38 1.60 5.65
C MET A 128 -1.36 2.89 4.81
N LEU A 129 -2.45 3.67 4.82
CA LEU A 129 -2.50 4.97 4.14
C LEU A 129 -1.57 5.99 4.81
N ALA A 130 -1.55 6.03 6.14
CA ALA A 130 -0.69 6.90 6.93
C ALA A 130 0.80 6.59 6.70
N LEU A 131 1.15 5.30 6.63
CA LEU A 131 2.50 4.84 6.28
C LEU A 131 2.92 5.35 4.89
N GLY A 132 2.05 5.18 3.89
CA GLY A 132 2.34 5.62 2.52
C GLY A 132 2.42 7.14 2.40
N LYS A 133 1.57 7.85 3.15
CA LYS A 133 1.52 9.31 3.19
C LYS A 133 2.73 9.93 3.91
N SER A 134 3.25 9.27 4.94
CA SER A 134 4.42 9.73 5.69
C SER A 134 5.74 9.44 4.99
N HIS A 135 5.79 8.41 4.13
CA HIS A 135 6.99 7.99 3.40
C HIS A 135 6.80 8.09 1.89
N GLN A 136 6.66 9.32 1.37
CA GLN A 136 6.39 9.53 -0.06
C GLN A 136 7.67 9.54 -0.88
N PHE A 137 7.62 8.91 -2.04
CA PHE A 137 8.63 9.11 -3.08
C PHE A 137 8.38 10.44 -3.77
N LYS A 138 9.46 11.15 -4.11
CA LYS A 138 9.37 12.33 -4.96
C LYS A 138 8.81 11.93 -6.34
N ALA A 139 7.92 12.77 -6.86
CA ALA A 139 7.29 12.51 -8.15
C ALA A 139 8.34 12.40 -9.26
N ASN A 140 8.14 11.44 -10.17
CA ASN A 140 9.03 11.16 -11.30
C ASN A 140 10.47 10.75 -10.95
N ASN A 141 10.75 10.42 -9.69
CA ASN A 141 12.03 9.83 -9.30
C ASN A 141 11.97 8.30 -9.36
N LYS A 142 13.14 7.69 -9.63
CA LYS A 142 13.31 6.25 -9.56
C LYS A 142 13.09 5.77 -8.11
N LEU A 143 12.42 4.63 -7.96
CA LEU A 143 12.25 3.97 -6.66
C LEU A 143 13.57 3.36 -6.16
N PRO A 144 13.70 3.12 -4.84
CA PRO A 144 14.82 2.38 -4.26
C PRO A 144 15.07 1.03 -4.89
N ASP A 145 16.36 0.71 -5.14
CA ASP A 145 16.75 -0.55 -5.76
C ASP A 145 16.50 -1.75 -4.84
N ASP A 146 16.44 -1.52 -3.52
CA ASP A 146 16.12 -2.50 -2.47
C ASP A 146 14.62 -2.62 -2.20
N LEU A 147 13.78 -1.78 -2.82
CA LEU A 147 12.33 -1.89 -2.73
C LEU A 147 11.84 -2.99 -3.69
N ASP A 148 11.45 -4.15 -3.15
CA ASP A 148 10.87 -5.21 -3.97
C ASP A 148 9.49 -4.79 -4.52
N ILE A 149 9.48 -4.47 -5.81
CA ILE A 149 8.27 -4.17 -6.61
C ILE A 149 7.97 -5.28 -7.62
N SER A 150 8.60 -6.45 -7.47
CA SER A 150 8.42 -7.56 -8.40
C SER A 150 7.03 -8.18 -8.27
N ILE A 151 6.55 -8.78 -9.36
CA ILE A 151 5.29 -9.54 -9.38
C ILE A 151 5.32 -10.79 -8.49
N ARG A 152 6.51 -11.19 -8.01
CA ARG A 152 6.70 -12.39 -7.17
C ARG A 152 6.87 -12.05 -5.70
N ARG A 153 6.78 -10.77 -5.33
CA ARG A 153 6.90 -10.35 -3.94
C ARG A 153 5.88 -11.09 -3.07
N GLU A 154 6.36 -11.62 -1.95
CA GLU A 154 5.47 -12.21 -0.94
C GLU A 154 4.66 -11.12 -0.24
N ASN A 155 3.35 -11.33 -0.14
CA ASN A 155 2.47 -10.42 0.60
C ASN A 155 2.53 -10.76 2.10
N GLN A 156 2.96 -9.82 2.94
CA GLN A 156 3.14 -10.06 4.38
C GLN A 156 1.80 -10.11 5.13
N CYS A 157 0.80 -9.35 4.64
CA CYS A 157 -0.55 -9.27 5.19
C CYS A 157 -0.58 -9.05 6.70
N PRO A 158 -0.16 -7.86 7.17
CA PRO A 158 -0.26 -7.51 8.58
C PRO A 158 -1.71 -7.52 9.06
N THR A 159 -1.87 -7.74 10.35
CA THR A 159 -3.14 -7.73 11.09
C THR A 159 -3.20 -6.48 11.96
N PRO A 160 -4.38 -6.08 12.49
CA PRO A 160 -4.48 -4.99 13.47
C PRO A 160 -3.48 -5.11 14.64
N ASP A 161 -3.21 -6.33 15.10
CA ASP A 161 -2.27 -6.58 16.21
C ASP A 161 -0.79 -6.50 15.79
N THR A 162 -0.47 -6.77 14.53
CA THR A 162 0.93 -6.88 14.04
C THR A 162 1.39 -5.69 13.20
N ILE A 163 0.48 -4.79 12.84
CA ILE A 163 0.77 -3.66 11.95
C ILE A 163 1.82 -2.69 12.52
N ALA A 164 1.96 -2.53 13.84
CA ALA A 164 3.02 -1.70 14.42
C ALA A 164 4.43 -2.24 14.17
N GLU A 165 4.60 -3.56 14.28
CA GLU A 165 5.86 -4.21 13.94
C GLU A 165 6.12 -4.13 12.43
N TYR A 166 5.08 -4.33 11.62
CA TYR A 166 5.16 -4.24 10.16
C TYR A 166 5.64 -2.87 9.68
N GLU A 167 5.04 -1.77 10.18
CA GLU A 167 5.43 -0.40 9.81
C GLU A 167 6.90 -0.11 10.13
N THR A 168 7.39 -0.63 11.25
CA THR A 168 8.79 -0.47 11.67
C THR A 168 9.75 -1.22 10.73
N LYS A 169 9.38 -2.44 10.32
CA LYS A 169 10.20 -3.29 9.46
C LYS A 169 10.12 -2.91 7.98
N HIS A 170 9.01 -2.34 7.56
CA HIS A 170 8.71 -2.06 6.16
C HIS A 170 8.19 -0.61 5.98
N PRO A 171 9.00 0.41 6.31
CA PRO A 171 8.54 1.80 6.31
C PRO A 171 8.10 2.31 4.92
N LEU A 172 8.60 1.70 3.85
CA LEU A 172 8.34 2.10 2.46
C LEU A 172 7.22 1.30 1.78
N THR A 173 6.50 0.44 2.51
CA THR A 173 5.46 -0.43 1.94
C THR A 173 4.04 0.05 2.22
N GLY A 174 3.89 1.32 2.60
CA GLY A 174 2.59 1.96 2.74
C GLY A 174 1.80 2.04 1.42
N MET A 175 0.52 2.33 1.52
CA MET A 175 -0.41 2.35 0.38
C MET A 175 -0.80 3.78 -0.01
N PRO A 176 -1.02 4.08 -1.31
CA PRO A 176 -0.76 3.23 -2.49
C PRO A 176 0.73 2.89 -2.66
N PHE A 177 1.03 1.60 -2.84
CA PHE A 177 2.41 1.10 -2.83
C PHE A 177 3.11 1.31 -4.17
N ALA A 178 4.33 1.86 -4.13
CA ALA A 178 5.21 2.04 -5.30
C ALA A 178 4.59 2.80 -6.49
N VAL A 179 3.58 3.62 -6.22
CA VAL A 179 2.88 4.46 -7.21
C VAL A 179 2.64 5.85 -6.64
N THR A 180 1.98 6.71 -7.41
CA THR A 180 1.57 8.04 -6.93
C THR A 180 0.66 7.90 -5.72
N GLY A 181 1.09 8.44 -4.58
CA GLY A 181 0.32 8.42 -3.35
C GLY A 181 -0.89 9.36 -3.37
N LEU A 182 -1.62 9.40 -2.25
CA LEU A 182 -2.75 10.30 -2.07
C LEU A 182 -2.30 11.77 -1.97
N THR A 183 -3.09 12.67 -2.54
CA THR A 183 -3.03 14.11 -2.22
C THR A 183 -3.44 14.36 -0.77
N ASP A 184 -3.22 15.57 -0.26
CA ASP A 184 -3.60 15.89 1.12
C ASP A 184 -5.13 15.85 1.29
N ASP A 185 -5.89 16.33 0.30
CA ASP A 185 -7.36 16.28 0.31
C ASP A 185 -7.90 14.85 0.16
N GLU A 186 -7.33 14.04 -0.75
CA GLU A 186 -7.70 12.63 -0.89
C GLU A 186 -7.47 11.86 0.42
N PHE A 187 -6.31 12.06 1.06
CA PHE A 187 -6.01 11.44 2.36
C PHE A 187 -7.04 11.86 3.41
N SER A 188 -7.24 13.17 3.61
CA SER A 188 -8.21 13.71 4.58
C SER A 188 -9.64 13.20 4.34
N THR A 189 -10.01 12.95 3.08
CA THR A 189 -11.33 12.48 2.69
C THR A 189 -11.52 11.00 3.01
N ILE A 190 -10.54 10.15 2.68
CA ILE A 190 -10.65 8.69 2.90
C ILE A 190 -10.31 8.25 4.33
N SER A 191 -9.62 9.10 5.10
CA SER A 191 -9.23 8.82 6.47
C SER A 191 -10.26 9.26 7.53
N GLY A 192 -11.38 9.86 7.09
CA GLY A 192 -12.44 10.40 7.97
C GLY A 192 -13.64 9.50 8.13
#